data_AF-A0A3D3GGU5-F1
#
_entry.id   AF-A0A3D3GGU5-F1
#
_cell.length_a   1.000
_cell.length_b   1.000
_cell.length_c   1.000
_cell.angle_alpha   90.00
_cell.angle_beta   90.00
_cell.angle_gamma   90.00
#
_symmetry.space_group_name_H-M   'P 1'
#
loop_
_entity.id
_entity.type
_entity.pdbx_description
1 polymer ?
#
loop_
_entity_poly.entity_id
_entity_poly.type
_entity_poly.pdbx_seq_one_letter_code
_entity_poly.pdbx_strand_id
1 'polypeptide(L)'
;MKNSWLAILFCITAFCAFGCKLPEMTLEKLNAKVDPGVGKSERALLVEDVSRISSIEIQSAPGTAFDLIFGGTNTNHVLTYLDERINYFIPEDGEIDSRLVIVRDSLFPDNESSSKKVMTMATNVGTVLWMIKEASSPTEVAFRFGSRLIQLDSSRVGIIRLGEGYKEDFAPSISRQSTLVHEARHSDCTGGLPRSTIEDLINGKLPEDPACGHLHAICPADHSFAGYAACDKEAWGAYAVEAIFTAVIAKTCTNCSETEKQIALISAADSLSRVLVLEDMLSGRLGPPNMTSDGVRD
;
A
#
# COMPACT_ATOMS: atom_id res chain seq x y z
N MET A 1 -3.67 65.98 -11.71
CA MET A 1 -3.17 64.78 -12.42
C MET A 1 -1.96 64.24 -11.67
N LYS A 2 -2.16 63.34 -10.71
CA LYS A 2 -1.14 62.53 -10.03
C LYS A 2 -1.89 61.52 -9.15
N ASN A 3 -1.45 60.27 -9.17
CA ASN A 3 -1.77 59.18 -8.22
C ASN A 3 -3.04 58.32 -8.44
N SER A 4 -3.16 57.66 -9.60
CA SER A 4 -4.12 56.54 -9.78
C SER A 4 -3.52 55.23 -10.30
N TRP A 5 -2.19 55.12 -10.36
CA TRP A 5 -1.51 53.91 -10.87
C TRP A 5 -1.04 52.93 -9.78
N LEU A 6 -1.05 53.32 -8.50
CA LEU A 6 -0.59 52.44 -7.41
C LEU A 6 -1.66 51.44 -6.91
N ALA A 7 -2.95 51.69 -7.16
CA ALA A 7 -4.03 50.83 -6.66
C ALA A 7 -4.28 49.59 -7.53
N ILE A 8 -3.86 49.60 -8.80
CA ILE A 8 -4.07 48.48 -9.73
C ILE A 8 -2.98 47.40 -9.58
N LEU A 9 -1.78 47.77 -9.10
CA LEU A 9 -0.68 46.83 -8.89
C LEU A 9 -0.86 45.97 -7.61
N PHE A 10 -1.63 46.44 -6.63
CA PHE A 10 -1.92 45.69 -5.39
C PHE A 10 -3.04 44.65 -5.53
N CYS A 11 -3.88 44.74 -6.56
CA CYS A 11 -4.93 43.74 -6.83
C CYS A 11 -4.45 42.53 -7.63
N ILE A 12 -3.32 42.62 -8.35
CA ILE A 12 -2.79 41.51 -9.16
C ILE A 12 -1.89 40.59 -8.33
N THR A 13 -1.24 41.09 -7.27
CA THR A 13 -0.41 40.28 -6.37
C THR A 13 -1.20 39.52 -5.31
N ALA A 14 -2.42 39.94 -4.98
CA ALA A 14 -3.27 39.25 -4.00
C ALA A 14 -3.93 37.96 -4.54
N PHE A 15 -3.94 37.74 -5.86
CA PHE A 15 -4.54 36.54 -6.47
C PHE A 15 -3.58 35.35 -6.62
N CYS A 16 -2.27 35.54 -6.38
CA CYS A 16 -1.27 34.48 -6.57
C CYS A 16 -0.89 33.74 -5.28
N ALA A 17 -1.43 34.12 -4.11
CA ALA A 17 -1.08 33.50 -2.83
C ALA A 17 -2.02 32.37 -2.39
N PHE A 18 -3.17 32.20 -3.05
CA PHE A 18 -4.01 31.02 -2.85
C PHE A 18 -3.52 29.93 -3.79
N GLY A 19 -2.46 29.23 -3.39
CA GLY A 19 -2.02 28.02 -4.09
C GLY A 19 -3.23 27.11 -4.32
N CYS A 20 -3.59 26.88 -5.58
CA CYS A 20 -4.73 26.06 -5.97
C CYS A 20 -4.50 24.63 -5.48
N LYS A 21 -4.97 24.30 -4.28
CA LYS A 21 -5.06 22.90 -3.84
C LYS A 21 -5.98 22.18 -4.80
N LEU A 22 -5.54 21.05 -5.33
CA LEU A 22 -6.36 20.21 -6.18
C LEU A 22 -7.57 19.70 -5.36
N PRO A 23 -8.75 19.57 -5.96
CA PRO A 23 -9.88 18.96 -5.25
C PRO A 23 -9.55 17.49 -4.90
N GLU A 24 -10.21 16.98 -3.86
CA GLU A 24 -10.24 15.53 -3.63
C GLU A 24 -10.81 14.83 -4.88
N MET A 25 -10.21 13.71 -5.25
CA MET A 25 -10.64 12.87 -6.38
C MET A 25 -11.01 11.49 -5.87
N THR A 26 -12.04 10.87 -6.45
CA THR A 26 -12.33 9.44 -6.29
C THR A 26 -11.90 8.73 -7.57
N LEU A 27 -11.24 7.57 -7.46
CA LEU A 27 -10.91 6.76 -8.62
C LEU A 27 -12.19 6.00 -9.03
N GLU A 28 -12.70 6.16 -10.25
CA GLU A 28 -14.04 5.61 -10.55
C GLU A 28 -14.14 4.09 -10.47
N LYS A 29 -13.02 3.38 -10.67
CA LYS A 29 -12.96 1.91 -10.65
C LYS A 29 -12.51 1.33 -9.30
N LEU A 30 -12.02 2.18 -8.40
CA LEU A 30 -11.67 1.87 -7.02
C LEU A 30 -12.24 2.99 -6.17
N ASN A 31 -13.24 2.76 -5.33
CA ASN A 31 -13.90 3.72 -4.43
C ASN A 31 -12.94 4.41 -3.41
N ALA A 32 -11.63 4.36 -3.66
CA ALA A 32 -10.57 5.07 -3.01
C ALA A 32 -10.55 6.58 -3.32
N LYS A 33 -10.21 7.35 -2.29
CA LYS A 33 -10.06 8.81 -2.33
C LYS A 33 -8.60 9.19 -2.42
N VAL A 34 -8.30 10.23 -3.19
CA VAL A 34 -6.94 10.75 -3.38
C VAL A 34 -6.80 12.13 -2.74
N ASP A 35 -5.86 12.25 -1.79
CA ASP A 35 -5.63 13.46 -1.00
C ASP A 35 -5.24 14.64 -1.92
N PRO A 36 -5.79 15.85 -1.71
CA PRO A 36 -5.39 17.11 -2.38
C PRO A 36 -3.89 17.35 -2.54
N GLY A 37 -3.08 16.86 -1.61
CA GLY A 37 -1.62 16.98 -1.62
C GLY A 37 -0.92 16.02 -2.57
N VAL A 38 -1.56 14.94 -3.05
CA VAL A 38 -0.97 14.08 -4.08
C VAL A 38 -0.79 14.88 -5.36
N GLY A 39 0.44 14.90 -5.88
CA GLY A 39 0.82 15.63 -7.08
C GLY A 39 -0.02 15.27 -8.31
N LYS A 40 -0.15 16.21 -9.24
CA LYS A 40 -0.99 16.05 -10.43
C LYS A 40 -0.51 14.88 -11.31
N SER A 41 0.81 14.70 -11.42
CA SER A 41 1.45 13.58 -12.13
C SER A 41 1.08 12.24 -11.51
N GLU A 42 1.24 12.09 -10.19
CA GLU A 42 0.98 10.87 -9.45
C GLU A 42 -0.51 10.50 -9.49
N ARG A 43 -1.40 11.49 -9.42
CA ARG A 43 -2.84 11.30 -9.65
C ARG A 43 -3.15 10.75 -11.04
N ALA A 44 -2.49 11.27 -12.08
CA ALA A 44 -2.68 10.79 -13.43
C ALA A 44 -2.20 9.34 -13.59
N LEU A 45 -1.04 9.00 -13.00
CA LEU A 45 -0.51 7.63 -12.98
C LEU A 45 -1.44 6.68 -12.22
N LEU A 46 -2.00 7.08 -11.07
CA LEU A 46 -3.00 6.28 -10.36
C LEU A 46 -4.23 5.98 -11.23
N VAL A 47 -4.77 7.00 -11.90
CA VAL A 47 -5.92 6.82 -12.80
C VAL A 47 -5.56 5.89 -13.97
N GLU A 48 -4.39 6.08 -14.55
CA GLU A 48 -3.87 5.23 -15.63
C GLU A 48 -3.70 3.78 -15.17
N ASP A 49 -3.02 3.55 -14.05
CA ASP A 49 -2.72 2.21 -13.53
C ASP A 49 -4.00 1.46 -13.16
N VAL A 50 -4.94 2.11 -12.47
CA VAL A 50 -6.24 1.51 -12.13
C VAL A 50 -7.07 1.22 -13.38
N SER A 51 -7.06 2.14 -14.36
CA SER A 51 -7.71 1.89 -15.63
C SER A 51 -7.03 0.76 -16.41
N ARG A 52 -5.70 0.67 -16.36
CA ARG A 52 -4.94 -0.40 -17.01
C ARG A 52 -5.28 -1.73 -16.37
N ILE A 53 -5.25 -1.87 -15.04
CA ILE A 53 -5.67 -3.09 -14.32
C ILE A 53 -7.01 -3.55 -14.86
N SER A 54 -8.03 -2.70 -14.86
CA SER A 54 -9.38 -3.06 -15.32
C SER A 54 -9.48 -3.49 -16.79
N SER A 55 -8.50 -3.14 -17.61
CA SER A 55 -8.45 -3.47 -19.04
C SER A 55 -7.62 -4.71 -19.33
N ILE A 56 -6.76 -5.16 -18.41
CA ILE A 56 -5.96 -6.36 -18.61
C ILE A 56 -6.90 -7.56 -18.67
N GLU A 57 -6.78 -8.38 -19.71
CA GLU A 57 -7.59 -9.58 -19.88
C GLU A 57 -6.89 -10.79 -19.24
N ILE A 58 -7.10 -11.00 -17.94
CA ILE A 58 -6.60 -12.17 -17.21
C ILE A 58 -7.63 -13.31 -17.23
N GLN A 59 -7.15 -14.54 -17.44
CA GLN A 59 -7.94 -15.75 -17.23
C GLN A 59 -7.15 -16.78 -16.42
N SER A 60 -7.56 -17.00 -15.17
CA SER A 60 -7.06 -18.11 -14.34
C SER A 60 -8.05 -19.28 -14.33
N ALA A 61 -7.59 -20.46 -13.94
CA ALA A 61 -8.48 -21.60 -13.69
C ALA A 61 -9.07 -21.53 -12.26
N PRO A 62 -10.31 -22.00 -12.04
CA PRO A 62 -10.86 -22.17 -10.69
C PRO A 62 -9.99 -23.07 -9.81
N GLY A 63 -9.93 -22.79 -8.52
CA GLY A 63 -9.14 -23.51 -7.53
C GLY A 63 -7.62 -23.23 -7.58
N THR A 64 -7.16 -22.33 -8.45
CA THR A 64 -5.77 -21.86 -8.45
C THR A 64 -5.51 -20.91 -7.28
N ALA A 65 -4.24 -20.69 -6.92
CA ALA A 65 -3.88 -19.68 -5.92
C ALA A 65 -4.43 -18.29 -6.25
N PHE A 66 -4.45 -17.91 -7.53
CA PHE A 66 -5.06 -16.66 -7.99
C PHE A 66 -6.55 -16.60 -7.64
N ASP A 67 -7.31 -17.66 -7.95
CA ASP A 67 -8.74 -17.75 -7.64
C ASP A 67 -9.00 -17.61 -6.13
N LEU A 68 -8.20 -18.30 -5.31
CA LEU A 68 -8.33 -18.30 -3.86
C LEU A 68 -7.94 -16.95 -3.22
N ILE A 69 -6.95 -16.25 -3.78
CA ILE A 69 -6.48 -14.94 -3.29
C ILE A 69 -7.49 -13.83 -3.67
N PHE A 70 -7.89 -13.78 -4.93
CA PHE A 70 -8.72 -12.68 -5.46
C PHE A 70 -10.22 -12.96 -5.36
N GLY A 71 -10.62 -14.17 -4.97
CA GLY A 71 -12.03 -14.57 -4.91
C GLY A 71 -12.66 -14.82 -6.28
N GLY A 72 -11.85 -15.08 -7.29
CA GLY A 72 -12.29 -15.36 -8.65
C GLY A 72 -11.16 -15.37 -9.68
N THR A 73 -11.51 -15.68 -10.93
CA THR A 73 -10.53 -16.07 -11.96
C THR A 73 -10.17 -14.98 -12.97
N ASN A 74 -10.59 -13.74 -12.75
CA ASN A 74 -10.42 -12.66 -13.72
C ASN A 74 -10.14 -11.30 -13.06
N THR A 75 -9.84 -10.32 -13.89
CA THR A 75 -9.47 -8.95 -13.51
C THR A 75 -10.49 -8.22 -12.64
N ASN A 76 -11.80 -8.46 -12.80
CA ASN A 76 -12.81 -7.81 -11.97
C ASN A 76 -12.68 -8.21 -10.49
N HIS A 77 -12.21 -9.43 -10.23
CA HIS A 77 -11.95 -9.90 -8.87
C HIS A 77 -10.70 -9.26 -8.28
N VAL A 78 -9.69 -8.95 -9.10
CA VAL A 78 -8.53 -8.14 -8.67
C VAL A 78 -8.97 -6.71 -8.30
N LEU A 79 -9.85 -6.09 -9.09
CA LEU A 79 -10.40 -4.77 -8.75
C LEU A 79 -11.21 -4.80 -7.46
N THR A 80 -12.06 -5.83 -7.27
CA THR A 80 -12.83 -6.02 -6.03
C THR A 80 -11.88 -6.18 -4.84
N TYR A 81 -10.83 -6.99 -5.01
CA TYR A 81 -9.78 -7.17 -4.00
C TYR A 81 -9.14 -5.85 -3.58
N LEU A 82 -8.77 -4.99 -4.55
CA LEU A 82 -8.20 -3.67 -4.30
C LEU A 82 -9.21 -2.71 -3.66
N ASP A 83 -10.45 -2.68 -4.15
CA ASP A 83 -11.53 -1.80 -3.66
C ASP A 83 -11.84 -2.04 -2.18
N GLU A 84 -11.80 -3.31 -1.76
CA GLU A 84 -12.02 -3.69 -0.36
C GLU A 84 -10.86 -3.32 0.59
N ARG A 85 -9.67 -3.06 0.05
CA ARG A 85 -8.40 -3.00 0.81
C ARG A 85 -7.70 -1.66 0.73
N ILE A 86 -7.98 -0.85 -0.29
CA ILE A 86 -7.37 0.47 -0.49
C ILE A 86 -8.48 1.51 -0.57
N ASN A 87 -8.53 2.41 0.42
CA ASN A 87 -9.55 3.46 0.48
C ASN A 87 -8.98 4.87 0.36
N TYR A 88 -7.69 5.07 0.63
CA TYR A 88 -7.08 6.40 0.67
C TYR A 88 -5.69 6.41 0.07
N PHE A 89 -5.39 7.41 -0.74
CA PHE A 89 -4.04 7.72 -1.23
C PHE A 89 -3.56 9.06 -0.69
N ILE A 90 -2.36 9.09 -0.11
CA ILE A 90 -1.74 10.29 0.46
C ILE A 90 -0.35 10.54 -0.16
N PRO A 91 0.15 11.80 -0.18
CA PRO A 91 1.46 12.09 -0.76
C PRO A 91 2.61 11.66 0.16
N GLU A 92 3.82 11.60 -0.41
CA GLU A 92 5.04 11.26 0.34
C GLU A 92 5.44 12.35 1.35
N ASP A 93 5.23 13.62 0.99
CA ASP A 93 5.80 14.81 1.63
C ASP A 93 4.99 15.34 2.83
N GLY A 94 4.01 14.56 3.30
CA GLY A 94 3.30 14.85 4.54
C GLY A 94 3.90 14.10 5.72
N GLU A 95 4.26 14.81 6.80
CA GLU A 95 4.54 14.17 8.09
C GLU A 95 3.30 13.38 8.52
N ILE A 96 3.42 12.06 8.58
CA ILE A 96 2.32 11.18 9.02
C ILE A 96 1.86 11.60 10.42
N ASP A 97 2.81 11.97 11.28
CA ASP A 97 2.56 12.40 12.65
C ASP A 97 1.67 13.65 12.71
N SER A 98 1.86 14.61 11.80
CA SER A 98 1.01 15.80 11.70
C SER A 98 -0.45 15.48 11.32
N ARG A 99 -0.69 14.30 10.73
CA ARG A 99 -2.00 13.81 10.33
C ARG A 99 -2.62 12.90 11.39
N LEU A 100 -1.85 12.47 12.39
CA LEU A 100 -2.37 11.67 13.49
C LEU A 100 -3.00 12.57 14.54
N VAL A 101 -4.24 12.27 14.88
CA VAL A 101 -4.92 12.88 16.00
C VAL A 101 -4.91 11.85 17.13
N ILE A 102 -3.84 11.87 17.91
CA ILE A 102 -3.71 11.10 19.15
C ILE A 102 -4.17 12.00 20.29
N VAL A 103 -4.99 11.47 21.20
CA VAL A 103 -5.46 12.21 22.38
C VAL A 103 -4.37 12.29 23.49
N ARG A 104 -3.09 12.00 23.22
CA ARG A 104 -1.97 12.07 24.18
C ARG A 104 -0.59 12.22 23.52
N ASP A 105 0.38 12.69 24.31
CA ASP A 105 1.75 13.02 23.90
C ASP A 105 2.51 11.83 23.29
N SER A 106 3.06 12.09 22.08
CA SER A 106 4.07 11.36 21.28
C SER A 106 4.32 9.88 21.55
N LEU A 107 3.93 9.01 20.61
CA LEU A 107 4.24 7.57 20.57
C LEU A 107 5.37 7.19 19.60
N PHE A 108 5.88 8.14 18.81
CA PHE A 108 6.89 7.85 17.81
C PHE A 108 8.27 8.21 18.36
N PRO A 109 9.18 7.24 18.56
CA PRO A 109 10.57 7.58 18.81
C PRO A 109 11.11 8.35 17.61
N ASP A 110 11.77 9.48 17.87
CA ASP A 110 12.52 10.25 16.87
C ASP A 110 13.65 9.36 16.32
N ASN A 111 13.35 8.54 15.32
CA ASN A 111 14.36 7.77 14.61
C ASN A 111 15.02 8.68 13.56
N GLU A 112 15.82 9.62 14.05
CA GLU A 112 16.91 10.20 13.26
C GLU A 112 17.89 9.09 12.87
N SER A 113 18.45 9.21 11.66
CA SER A 113 19.67 8.53 11.21
C SER A 113 19.53 7.06 10.80
N SER A 114 18.99 6.83 9.61
CA SER A 114 19.66 5.93 8.66
C SER A 114 19.93 6.69 7.35
N SER A 115 21.19 6.75 6.96
CA SER A 115 21.72 7.60 5.87
C SER A 115 21.47 7.05 4.46
N LYS A 116 20.67 5.98 4.31
CA LYS A 116 20.28 5.42 3.02
C LYS A 116 18.79 5.62 2.82
N LYS A 117 18.44 6.66 2.04
CA LYS A 117 17.08 6.85 1.55
C LYS A 117 16.72 5.66 0.65
N VAL A 118 15.99 4.70 1.19
CA VAL A 118 15.36 3.64 0.39
C VAL A 118 14.20 4.29 -0.36
N MET A 119 14.24 4.23 -1.69
CA MET A 119 13.15 4.73 -2.52
C MET A 119 12.00 3.71 -2.47
N THR A 120 10.85 4.13 -1.96
CA THR A 120 9.63 3.32 -1.94
C THR A 120 8.72 3.71 -3.09
N MET A 121 8.00 2.73 -3.65
CA MET A 121 6.95 3.00 -4.65
C MET A 121 5.65 3.39 -3.96
N ALA A 122 5.17 2.55 -3.05
CA ALA A 122 4.07 2.88 -2.16
C ALA A 122 4.27 2.19 -0.81
N THR A 123 3.48 2.57 0.19
CA THR A 123 3.48 1.93 1.51
C THR A 123 2.10 2.05 2.14
N ASN A 124 1.55 0.95 2.62
CA ASN A 124 0.31 0.92 3.39
C ASN A 124 0.56 1.38 4.83
N VAL A 125 0.52 2.69 5.03
CA VAL A 125 0.66 3.29 6.36
C VAL A 125 -0.56 3.01 7.23
N GLY A 126 -1.72 2.74 6.63
CA GLY A 126 -2.98 2.47 7.35
C GLY A 126 -2.86 1.30 8.32
N THR A 127 -2.20 0.21 7.92
CA THR A 127 -1.97 -0.96 8.77
C THR A 127 -1.11 -0.62 9.98
N VAL A 128 -0.01 0.11 9.79
CA VAL A 128 0.87 0.53 10.89
C VAL A 128 0.12 1.42 11.88
N LEU A 129 -0.68 2.37 11.37
CA LEU A 129 -1.47 3.26 12.20
C LEU A 129 -2.56 2.52 13.01
N TRP A 130 -3.18 1.51 12.40
CA TRP A 130 -4.11 0.62 13.10
C TRP A 130 -3.40 -0.18 14.20
N MET A 131 -2.22 -0.74 13.94
CA MET A 131 -1.44 -1.46 14.96
C MET A 131 -1.11 -0.55 16.16
N ILE A 132 -0.74 0.71 15.90
CA ILE A 132 -0.47 1.70 16.95
C ILE A 132 -1.73 1.97 17.77
N LYS A 133 -2.90 2.08 17.12
CA LYS A 133 -4.18 2.20 17.83
C LYS A 133 -4.43 1.01 18.75
N GLU A 134 -4.25 -0.22 18.27
CA GLU A 134 -4.45 -1.43 19.07
C GLU A 134 -3.48 -1.45 20.28
N ALA A 135 -2.21 -1.08 20.08
CA ALA A 135 -1.22 -0.97 21.15
C ALA A 135 -1.50 0.17 22.15
N SER A 136 -2.24 1.19 21.74
CA SER A 136 -2.54 2.39 22.55
C SER A 136 -3.91 2.35 23.23
N SER A 137 -4.66 1.26 23.06
CA SER A 137 -6.00 1.08 23.61
C SER A 137 -6.02 1.32 25.14
N PRO A 138 -6.97 2.12 25.67
CA PRO A 138 -8.24 2.56 25.05
C PRO A 138 -8.18 3.91 24.31
N THR A 139 -7.00 4.41 23.94
CA THR A 139 -6.88 5.72 23.27
C THR A 139 -7.53 5.70 21.88
N GLU A 140 -8.41 6.65 21.60
CA GLU A 140 -8.92 6.86 20.25
C GLU A 140 -7.78 7.44 19.38
N VAL A 141 -7.48 6.74 18.28
CA VAL A 141 -6.53 7.20 17.26
C VAL A 141 -7.30 7.34 15.95
N ALA A 142 -7.28 8.55 15.39
CA ALA A 142 -7.87 8.85 14.10
C ALA A 142 -6.85 9.46 13.15
N PHE A 143 -7.02 9.21 11.86
CA PHE A 143 -6.19 9.77 10.80
C PHE A 143 -6.90 10.94 10.11
N ARG A 144 -6.19 12.06 9.93
CA ARG A 144 -6.70 13.23 9.23
C ARG A 144 -6.47 13.11 7.73
N PHE A 145 -7.55 13.10 6.96
CA PHE A 145 -7.54 13.13 5.50
C PHE A 145 -8.29 14.37 5.00
N GLY A 146 -7.53 15.36 4.53
CA GLY A 146 -8.08 16.70 4.30
C GLY A 146 -8.72 17.27 5.57
N SER A 147 -10.03 17.56 5.52
CA SER A 147 -10.81 18.04 6.66
C SER A 147 -11.50 16.93 7.47
N ARG A 148 -11.40 15.67 7.04
CA ARG A 148 -12.10 14.53 7.67
C ARG A 148 -11.18 13.80 8.64
N LEU A 149 -11.79 13.22 9.67
CA LEU A 149 -11.14 12.24 10.54
C LEU A 149 -11.63 10.85 10.14
N ILE A 150 -10.69 9.95 9.93
CA ILE A 150 -10.93 8.54 9.60
C ILE A 150 -10.58 7.73 10.84
N GLN A 151 -11.53 6.94 11.31
CA GLN A 151 -11.29 6.02 12.42
C GLN A 151 -10.46 4.84 11.93
N LEU A 152 -9.42 4.48 12.70
CA LEU A 152 -8.51 3.39 12.39
C LEU A 152 -9.02 2.08 12.99
N ASP A 153 -10.27 1.72 12.73
CA ASP A 153 -10.91 0.56 13.39
C ASP A 153 -10.49 -0.80 12.84
N SER A 154 -9.70 -0.80 11.76
CA SER A 154 -9.25 -2.00 11.07
C SER A 154 -8.04 -1.71 10.19
N SER A 155 -7.18 -2.70 9.96
CA SER A 155 -6.16 -2.69 8.90
C SER A 155 -6.77 -2.44 7.50
N ARG A 156 -8.05 -2.80 7.28
CA ARG A 156 -8.80 -2.54 6.05
C ARG A 156 -9.14 -1.08 5.79
N VAL A 157 -8.79 -0.16 6.69
CA VAL A 157 -8.91 1.27 6.37
C VAL A 157 -8.04 1.63 5.16
N GLY A 158 -6.91 0.95 4.93
CA GLY A 158 -6.23 0.97 3.63
C GLY A 158 -5.75 2.35 3.20
N ILE A 159 -4.72 2.86 3.87
CA ILE A 159 -4.13 4.19 3.59
C ILE A 159 -2.79 3.99 2.93
N ILE A 160 -2.73 4.26 1.62
CA ILE A 160 -1.53 4.08 0.80
C ILE A 160 -0.82 5.43 0.66
N ARG A 161 0.40 5.49 1.18
CA ARG A 161 1.33 6.60 0.91
C ARG A 161 2.08 6.30 -0.36
N LEU A 162 1.96 7.18 -1.36
CA LEU A 162 2.77 7.08 -2.57
C LEU A 162 4.17 7.62 -2.28
N GLY A 163 5.21 6.86 -2.65
CA GLY A 163 6.61 7.26 -2.53
C GLY A 163 7.19 7.74 -3.85
N GLU A 164 8.44 8.22 -3.81
CA GLU A 164 9.14 8.76 -4.96
C GLU A 164 9.23 7.77 -6.13
N GLY A 165 9.32 6.47 -5.84
CA GLY A 165 9.39 5.41 -6.85
C GLY A 165 8.08 5.18 -7.63
N TYR A 166 6.96 5.78 -7.22
CA TYR A 166 5.71 5.69 -7.98
C TYR A 166 5.71 6.54 -9.25
N LYS A 167 6.64 7.48 -9.38
CA LYS A 167 6.68 8.39 -10.55
C LYS A 167 7.08 7.62 -11.81
N GLU A 168 6.61 8.13 -12.95
CA GLU A 168 6.74 7.47 -14.27
C GLU A 168 8.19 7.10 -14.63
N ASP A 169 9.15 7.95 -14.25
CA ASP A 169 10.57 7.78 -14.56
C ASP A 169 11.22 6.57 -13.84
N PHE A 170 10.59 6.04 -12.78
CA PHE A 170 11.20 5.01 -11.94
C PHE A 170 10.65 3.61 -12.17
N ALA A 171 9.36 3.48 -12.51
CA ALA A 171 8.72 2.18 -12.59
C ALA A 171 7.70 2.10 -13.72
N PRO A 172 7.71 1.03 -14.53
CA PRO A 172 6.67 0.80 -15.53
C PRO A 172 5.32 0.52 -14.86
N SER A 173 4.23 0.73 -15.61
CA SER A 173 2.86 0.59 -15.09
C SER A 173 2.60 -0.77 -14.42
N ILE A 174 3.06 -1.88 -15.00
CA ILE A 174 2.90 -3.22 -14.39
C ILE A 174 3.50 -3.30 -12.98
N SER A 175 4.68 -2.72 -12.74
CA SER A 175 5.33 -2.72 -11.42
C SER A 175 4.59 -1.83 -10.42
N ARG A 176 4.02 -0.71 -10.87
CA ARG A 176 3.16 0.13 -10.01
C ARG A 176 1.86 -0.59 -9.64
N GLN A 177 1.23 -1.25 -10.61
CA GLN A 177 0.03 -2.05 -10.39
C GLN A 177 0.28 -3.22 -9.43
N SER A 178 1.40 -3.93 -9.59
CA SER A 178 1.79 -5.03 -8.69
C SER A 178 2.06 -4.52 -7.28
N THR A 179 2.69 -3.35 -7.15
CA THR A 179 2.87 -2.68 -5.86
C THR A 179 1.52 -2.38 -5.20
N LEU A 180 0.49 -1.92 -5.93
CA LEU A 180 -0.83 -1.70 -5.32
C LEU A 180 -1.45 -3.01 -4.80
N VAL A 181 -1.29 -4.11 -5.54
CA VAL A 181 -1.76 -5.45 -5.10
C VAL A 181 -1.00 -5.92 -3.86
N HIS A 182 0.30 -5.70 -3.81
CA HIS A 182 1.15 -5.93 -2.64
C HIS A 182 0.67 -5.12 -1.43
N GLU A 183 0.52 -3.81 -1.58
CA GLU A 183 0.11 -2.93 -0.47
C GLU A 183 -1.31 -3.22 0.02
N ALA A 184 -2.21 -3.67 -0.87
CA ALA A 184 -3.54 -4.12 -0.48
C ALA A 184 -3.48 -5.33 0.45
N ARG A 185 -2.51 -6.24 0.30
CA ARG A 185 -2.39 -7.42 1.18
C ARG A 185 -2.11 -7.03 2.62
N HIS A 186 -1.37 -5.95 2.86
CA HIS A 186 -1.13 -5.42 4.21
C HIS A 186 -2.41 -5.01 4.93
N SER A 187 -3.52 -4.82 4.21
CA SER A 187 -4.83 -4.49 4.78
C SER A 187 -5.69 -5.70 5.17
N ASP A 188 -5.25 -6.94 4.95
CA ASP A 188 -5.98 -8.12 5.42
C ASP A 188 -5.87 -8.31 6.95
N CYS A 189 -6.38 -9.43 7.48
CA CYS A 189 -6.36 -9.81 8.91
C CYS A 189 -6.87 -8.75 9.89
N THR A 190 -8.12 -8.35 9.62
CA THR A 190 -8.89 -7.39 10.40
C THR A 190 -9.35 -7.91 11.76
N GLY A 191 -9.30 -9.22 11.99
CA GLY A 191 -9.75 -9.82 13.23
C GLY A 191 -8.89 -9.49 14.43
N GLY A 192 -7.75 -8.82 14.29
CA GLY A 192 -6.94 -8.35 15.40
C GLY A 192 -5.53 -8.93 15.39
N LEU A 193 -4.70 -8.35 16.27
CA LEU A 193 -3.34 -8.80 16.51
C LEU A 193 -3.32 -9.79 17.68
N PRO A 194 -2.43 -10.81 17.64
CA PRO A 194 -2.12 -11.60 18.82
C PRO A 194 -1.74 -10.71 19.99
N ARG A 195 -2.07 -11.13 21.21
CA ARG A 195 -1.72 -10.37 22.42
C ARG A 195 -0.21 -10.13 22.54
N SER A 196 0.60 -11.12 22.17
CA SER A 196 2.06 -11.01 22.14
C SER A 196 2.54 -9.89 21.20
N THR A 197 1.95 -9.77 20.01
CA THR A 197 2.24 -8.70 19.06
C THR A 197 1.92 -7.33 19.65
N ILE A 198 0.78 -7.19 20.34
CA ILE A 198 0.41 -5.94 21.01
C ILE A 198 1.43 -5.60 22.11
N GLU A 199 1.83 -6.59 22.91
CA GLU A 199 2.83 -6.41 23.98
C GLU A 199 4.20 -6.01 23.41
N ASP A 200 4.63 -6.59 22.29
CA ASP A 200 5.88 -6.20 21.61
C ASP A 200 5.82 -4.74 21.15
N LEU A 201 4.72 -4.34 20.49
CA LEU A 201 4.53 -2.97 20.02
C LEU A 201 4.54 -1.95 21.16
N ILE A 202 3.87 -2.26 22.28
CA ILE A 202 3.88 -1.42 23.50
C ILE A 202 5.31 -1.24 24.03
N ASN A 203 6.16 -2.26 23.90
CA ASN A 203 7.56 -2.22 24.33
C ASN A 203 8.51 -1.63 23.25
N GLY A 204 7.98 -1.07 22.17
CA GLY A 204 8.77 -0.50 21.08
C GLY A 204 9.50 -1.55 20.24
N LYS A 205 9.03 -2.79 20.24
CA LYS A 205 9.57 -3.88 19.43
C LYS A 205 8.69 -4.10 18.20
N LEU A 206 9.33 -4.30 17.05
CA LEU A 206 8.63 -4.81 15.88
C LEU A 206 8.36 -6.31 16.10
N PRO A 207 7.13 -6.78 15.84
CA PRO A 207 6.82 -8.20 15.98
C PRO A 207 7.63 -9.02 14.98
N GLU A 208 8.23 -10.12 15.44
CA GLU A 208 9.08 -10.98 14.62
C GLU A 208 8.30 -11.86 13.64
N ASP A 209 7.02 -12.08 13.95
CA ASP A 209 6.07 -12.88 13.18
C ASP A 209 4.70 -12.17 13.13
N PRO A 210 4.59 -11.12 12.31
CA PRO A 210 3.34 -10.39 12.15
C PRO A 210 2.33 -11.29 11.44
N ALA A 211 1.26 -11.66 12.17
CA ALA A 211 0.20 -12.50 11.64
C ALA A 211 -0.27 -12.02 10.26
N CYS A 212 -0.46 -12.98 9.34
CA CYS A 212 -1.08 -12.77 8.03
C CYS A 212 -0.36 -11.84 7.03
N GLY A 213 0.90 -11.50 7.28
CA GLY A 213 1.69 -10.70 6.35
C GLY A 213 1.39 -9.21 6.41
N HIS A 214 1.02 -8.67 7.59
CA HIS A 214 0.91 -7.23 7.81
C HIS A 214 2.24 -6.48 7.73
N LEU A 215 3.34 -7.12 8.14
CA LEU A 215 4.68 -6.55 8.06
C LEU A 215 5.61 -7.57 7.41
N HIS A 216 6.66 -7.05 6.77
CA HIS A 216 7.73 -7.88 6.25
C HIS A 216 8.69 -8.32 7.34
N ALA A 217 9.23 -9.51 7.17
CA ALA A 217 10.36 -10.01 7.93
C ALA A 217 11.68 -9.43 7.41
N ILE A 218 12.68 -9.41 8.31
CA ILE A 218 14.05 -9.12 7.94
C ILE A 218 14.60 -10.26 7.07
N CYS A 219 15.09 -9.92 5.89
CA CYS A 219 15.68 -10.89 4.99
C CYS A 219 17.01 -11.46 5.55
N PRO A 220 17.29 -12.76 5.34
CA PRO A 220 18.48 -13.41 5.88
C PRO A 220 19.77 -12.92 5.21
N ALA A 221 20.91 -13.24 5.83
CA ALA A 221 22.23 -12.71 5.44
C ALA A 221 22.69 -13.10 4.02
N ASP A 222 22.16 -14.18 3.48
CA ASP A 222 22.44 -14.71 2.13
C ASP A 222 21.47 -14.19 1.07
N HIS A 223 20.51 -13.32 1.44
CA HIS A 223 19.54 -12.75 0.53
C HIS A 223 20.01 -11.41 -0.10
N SER A 224 19.55 -11.10 -1.31
CA SER A 224 19.89 -9.82 -1.99
C SER A 224 19.42 -8.57 -1.21
N PHE A 225 18.41 -8.73 -0.35
CA PHE A 225 17.88 -7.69 0.53
C PHE A 225 18.25 -7.92 2.01
N ALA A 226 19.34 -8.64 2.29
CA ALA A 226 19.80 -8.95 3.64
C ALA A 226 19.75 -7.74 4.59
N GLY A 227 19.13 -7.93 5.76
CA GLY A 227 19.01 -6.90 6.79
C GLY A 227 17.87 -5.88 6.60
N TYR A 228 17.15 -5.93 5.48
CA TYR A 228 15.95 -5.10 5.27
C TYR A 228 14.67 -5.88 5.57
N ALA A 229 13.63 -5.18 6.07
CA ALA A 229 12.27 -5.71 6.21
C ALA A 229 11.61 -5.80 4.82
N ALA A 230 12.05 -6.76 4.01
CA ALA A 230 11.70 -6.89 2.61
C ALA A 230 11.47 -8.35 2.19
N CYS A 231 11.15 -9.22 3.14
CA CYS A 231 10.85 -10.63 2.90
C CYS A 231 9.56 -11.05 3.61
N ASP A 232 8.93 -12.12 3.14
CA ASP A 232 7.77 -12.73 3.77
C ASP A 232 8.17 -14.06 4.42
N LYS A 233 7.87 -14.21 5.71
CA LYS A 233 7.89 -15.51 6.40
C LYS A 233 6.61 -16.30 6.17
N GLU A 234 5.53 -15.60 5.84
CA GLU A 234 4.22 -16.17 5.57
C GLU A 234 4.12 -16.60 4.10
N ALA A 235 3.61 -17.81 3.85
CA ALA A 235 3.43 -18.34 2.50
C ALA A 235 2.59 -17.41 1.61
N TRP A 236 1.55 -16.81 2.18
CA TRP A 236 0.61 -15.97 1.45
C TRP A 236 0.74 -14.50 1.89
N GLY A 237 1.98 -14.06 2.13
CA GLY A 237 2.33 -12.67 2.41
C GLY A 237 2.17 -11.75 1.19
N ALA A 238 2.50 -10.48 1.36
CA ALA A 238 2.30 -9.46 0.34
C ALA A 238 3.11 -9.71 -0.95
N TYR A 239 4.37 -10.15 -0.84
CA TYR A 239 5.18 -10.50 -2.00
C TYR A 239 4.68 -11.77 -2.71
N ALA A 240 4.16 -12.74 -1.95
CA ALA A 240 3.55 -13.93 -2.56
C ALA A 240 2.30 -13.55 -3.38
N VAL A 241 1.44 -12.69 -2.83
CA VAL A 241 0.23 -12.19 -3.51
C VAL A 241 0.60 -11.38 -4.77
N GLU A 242 1.61 -10.50 -4.67
CA GLU A 242 2.16 -9.77 -5.82
C GLU A 242 2.68 -10.71 -6.92
N ALA A 243 3.44 -11.73 -6.52
CA ALA A 243 3.99 -12.71 -7.44
C ALA A 243 2.90 -13.49 -8.19
N ILE A 244 1.85 -13.92 -7.49
CA ILE A 244 0.74 -14.64 -8.13
C ILE A 244 0.01 -13.75 -9.14
N PHE A 245 -0.24 -12.49 -8.79
CA PHE A 245 -0.86 -11.53 -9.72
C PHE A 245 -0.03 -11.34 -10.99
N THR A 246 1.26 -11.04 -10.84
CA THR A 246 2.16 -10.74 -11.96
C THR A 246 2.49 -11.97 -12.79
N ALA A 247 2.64 -13.16 -12.18
CA ALA A 247 2.82 -14.41 -12.91
C ALA A 247 1.62 -14.74 -13.81
N VAL A 248 0.41 -14.46 -13.34
CA VAL A 248 -0.81 -14.68 -14.12
C VAL A 248 -0.92 -13.68 -15.28
N ILE A 249 -0.55 -12.40 -15.08
CA ILE A 249 -0.45 -11.44 -16.20
C ILE A 249 0.53 -11.94 -17.26
N ALA A 250 1.76 -12.29 -16.84
CA ALA A 250 2.81 -12.75 -17.74
C ALA A 250 2.35 -13.94 -18.61
N LYS A 251 1.59 -14.86 -18.00
CA LYS A 251 1.15 -16.11 -18.63
C LYS A 251 -0.11 -15.97 -19.46
N THR A 252 -1.09 -15.19 -19.01
CA THR A 252 -2.48 -15.29 -19.51
C THR A 252 -3.01 -14.02 -20.17
N CYS A 253 -2.33 -12.88 -20.01
CA CYS A 253 -2.82 -11.62 -20.55
C CYS A 253 -2.83 -11.63 -22.10
N THR A 254 -4.02 -11.62 -22.70
CA THR A 254 -4.22 -11.67 -24.15
C THR A 254 -4.00 -10.33 -24.85
N ASN A 255 -4.16 -9.22 -24.12
CA ASN A 255 -4.04 -7.86 -24.63
C ASN A 255 -2.86 -7.07 -24.02
N CYS A 256 -1.88 -7.78 -23.45
CA CYS A 256 -0.61 -7.19 -23.01
C CYS A 256 0.43 -7.32 -24.12
N SER A 257 1.29 -6.30 -24.24
CA SER A 257 2.50 -6.38 -25.04
C SER A 257 3.48 -7.42 -24.46
N GLU A 258 4.39 -7.91 -25.31
CA GLU A 258 5.44 -8.83 -24.85
C GLU A 258 6.36 -8.18 -23.81
N THR A 259 6.60 -6.88 -23.90
CA THR A 259 7.35 -6.12 -22.90
C THR A 259 6.63 -6.10 -21.55
N GLU A 260 5.31 -5.86 -21.51
CA GLU A 260 4.53 -5.92 -20.27
C GLU A 260 4.57 -7.32 -19.63
N LYS A 261 4.46 -8.38 -20.45
CA LYS A 261 4.57 -9.77 -19.95
C LYS A 261 5.95 -10.08 -19.40
N GLN A 262 7.01 -9.58 -20.03
CA GLN A 262 8.38 -9.74 -19.53
C GLN A 262 8.59 -9.00 -18.21
N ILE A 263 8.09 -7.76 -18.09
CA ILE A 263 8.12 -7.00 -16.84
C ILE A 263 7.36 -7.77 -15.75
N ALA A 264 6.16 -8.26 -16.07
CA ALA A 264 5.36 -9.04 -15.13
C ALA A 264 6.08 -10.33 -14.68
N LEU A 265 6.78 -11.02 -15.58
CA LEU A 265 7.56 -12.21 -15.24
C LEU A 265 8.75 -11.88 -14.32
N ILE A 266 9.46 -10.77 -14.59
CA ILE A 266 10.57 -10.31 -13.76
C ILE A 266 10.07 -9.91 -12.37
N SER A 267 8.98 -9.16 -12.30
CA SER A 267 8.33 -8.79 -11.03
C SER A 267 7.91 -10.04 -10.25
N ALA A 268 7.29 -11.03 -10.90
CA ALA A 268 6.92 -12.27 -10.23
C ALA A 268 8.13 -13.00 -9.65
N ALA A 269 9.23 -13.09 -10.40
CA ALA A 269 10.46 -13.73 -9.93
C ALA A 269 11.10 -12.99 -8.75
N ASP A 270 11.15 -11.65 -8.81
CA ASP A 270 11.67 -10.83 -7.72
C ASP A 270 10.83 -10.98 -6.45
N SER A 271 9.50 -10.88 -6.55
CA SER A 271 8.61 -11.04 -5.39
C SER A 271 8.67 -12.47 -4.81
N LEU A 272 8.73 -13.52 -5.64
CA LEU A 272 8.91 -14.89 -5.14
C LEU A 272 10.25 -15.08 -4.43
N SER A 273 11.33 -14.42 -4.87
CA SER A 273 12.63 -14.52 -4.20
C SER A 273 12.59 -14.05 -2.75
N ARG A 274 11.64 -13.17 -2.42
CA ARG A 274 11.43 -12.58 -1.09
C ARG A 274 10.53 -13.43 -0.19
N VAL A 275 9.97 -14.55 -0.67
CA VAL A 275 9.16 -15.48 0.14
C VAL A 275 10.07 -16.54 0.75
N LEU A 276 10.37 -16.44 2.05
CA LEU A 276 11.35 -17.30 2.73
C LEU A 276 10.89 -18.76 2.85
N VAL A 277 9.57 -18.99 2.77
CA VAL A 277 8.94 -20.32 2.82
C VAL A 277 8.45 -20.78 1.45
N LEU A 278 9.08 -20.30 0.36
CA LEU A 278 8.64 -20.55 -1.01
C LEU A 278 8.47 -22.03 -1.34
N GLU A 279 9.40 -22.90 -0.95
CA GLU A 279 9.32 -24.33 -1.23
C GLU A 279 8.10 -24.98 -0.54
N ASP A 280 7.84 -24.59 0.71
CA ASP A 280 6.72 -25.10 1.50
C ASP A 280 5.37 -24.58 0.96
N MET A 281 5.35 -23.32 0.50
CA MET A 281 4.21 -22.73 -0.19
C MET A 281 3.91 -23.48 -1.50
N LEU A 282 4.90 -23.65 -2.38
CA LEU A 282 4.73 -24.28 -3.69
C LEU A 282 4.40 -25.77 -3.60
N SER A 283 4.89 -26.46 -2.58
CA SER A 283 4.56 -27.88 -2.31
C SER A 283 3.16 -28.07 -1.71
N GLY A 284 2.47 -26.99 -1.35
CA GLY A 284 1.16 -27.03 -0.70
C GLY A 284 1.19 -27.46 0.76
N ARG A 285 2.39 -27.58 1.38
CA ARG A 285 2.54 -27.98 2.79
C ARG A 285 1.90 -26.99 3.75
N LEU A 286 1.82 -25.71 3.36
CA LEU A 286 1.25 -24.63 4.16
C LEU A 286 -0.25 -24.39 3.87
N GLY A 287 -0.88 -25.28 3.11
CA GLY A 287 -2.30 -25.19 2.78
C GLY A 287 -2.64 -24.08 1.78
N PRO A 288 -3.93 -23.89 1.45
CA PRO A 288 -4.37 -22.86 0.52
C PRO A 288 -4.21 -21.44 1.12
N PRO A 289 -4.22 -20.39 0.26
CA PRO A 289 -4.28 -19.01 0.72
C PRO A 289 -5.41 -18.77 1.70
N ASN A 290 -5.09 -18.19 2.87
CA ASN A 290 -6.09 -17.72 3.82
C ASN A 290 -6.26 -16.20 3.70
N MET A 291 -7.41 -15.78 3.16
CA MET A 291 -7.80 -14.38 2.96
C MET A 291 -8.93 -13.93 3.89
N THR A 292 -9.39 -14.79 4.82
CA THR A 292 -10.64 -14.59 5.56
C THR A 292 -10.60 -13.39 6.51
N SER A 293 -9.43 -12.78 6.70
CA SER A 293 -9.24 -11.62 7.56
C SER A 293 -9.66 -11.84 9.01
N ASP A 294 -9.95 -13.07 9.44
CA ASP A 294 -10.49 -13.40 10.76
C ASP A 294 -9.51 -13.09 11.91
N GLY A 295 -8.27 -12.69 11.58
CA GLY A 295 -7.22 -12.33 12.53
C GLY A 295 -6.83 -13.48 13.47
N VAL A 296 -6.01 -13.17 14.46
CA VAL A 296 -5.67 -14.10 15.54
C VAL A 296 -6.02 -13.38 16.85
N ARG A 297 -7.19 -13.68 17.41
CA ARG A 297 -7.52 -13.30 18.80
C ARG A 297 -7.39 -14.55 19.66
N ASP A 298 -6.39 -14.56 20.53
CA ASP A 298 -6.30 -15.50 21.65
C ASP A 298 -7.34 -15.18 22.74
#